data_AF-A0A817GJY0-F1
#
_entry.id   AF-A0A817GJY0-F1
#
_cell.length_a   1.000
_cell.length_b   1.000
_cell.length_c   1.000
_cell.angle_alpha   90.00
_cell.angle_beta   90.00
_cell.angle_gamma   90.00
#
_symmetry.space_group_name_H-M   'P 1'
#
loop_
_entity.id
_entity.type
_entity.pdbx_description
1 polymer ?
#
loop_
_entity_poly.entity_id
_entity_poly.type
_entity_poly.pdbx_seq_one_letter_code
_entity_poly.pdbx_strand_id
1 'polypeptide(L)'
;MATQNEWYTVLCGTCSYILPERYQELTPIGQDAFSAVIRATDTFHDWYTLDKVIKRRKPFPEDHIRQIIYSIVRGLKFIHSAGVIHRDIKPANIRIDEQSNITVSIVSMSKLRYFT
;
A
#
# COMPACT_ATOMS: atom_id res chain seq x y z
N MET A 1 22.24 10.81 -6.20
CA MET A 1 21.93 11.05 -7.63
C MET A 1 21.42 9.73 -8.19
N ALA A 2 20.11 9.50 -8.21
CA ALA A 2 19.50 8.39 -8.94
C ALA A 2 18.74 9.03 -10.12
N THR A 3 19.17 8.69 -11.32
CA THR A 3 18.73 9.24 -12.59
C THR A 3 17.33 8.74 -12.95
N GLN A 4 16.53 9.67 -13.49
CA GLN A 4 15.40 9.56 -14.42
C GLN A 4 14.60 8.23 -14.51
N ASN A 5 13.27 8.38 -14.48
CA ASN A 5 12.21 7.43 -14.83
C ASN A 5 12.52 6.46 -16.01
N GLU A 6 13.36 5.46 -15.81
CA GLU A 6 13.51 4.36 -16.76
C GLU A 6 12.37 3.36 -16.53
N TRP A 7 11.76 2.90 -17.63
CA TRP A 7 10.63 1.97 -17.63
C TRP A 7 11.08 0.67 -18.27
N TYR A 8 10.65 -0.46 -17.72
CA TYR A 8 10.94 -1.79 -18.24
C TYR A 8 9.64 -2.57 -18.47
N THR A 9 9.68 -3.54 -19.39
CA THR A 9 8.50 -4.34 -19.76
C THR A 9 8.57 -5.71 -19.10
N VAL A 10 7.45 -6.16 -18.54
CA VAL A 10 7.32 -7.44 -17.85
C VAL A 10 6.17 -8.23 -18.44
N LEU A 11 6.43 -9.50 -18.75
CA LEU A 11 5.41 -10.43 -19.21
C LEU A 11 4.83 -11.16 -18.00
N CYS A 12 3.51 -11.10 -17.85
CA CYS A 12 2.77 -11.86 -16.83
C CYS A 12 1.54 -12.49 -17.48
N GLY A 13 1.58 -13.82 -17.62
CA GLY A 13 0.55 -14.57 -18.33
C GLY A 13 0.49 -14.16 -19.81
N THR A 14 -0.68 -13.73 -20.26
CA THR A 14 -0.92 -13.25 -21.64
C THR A 14 -0.76 -11.73 -21.80
N CYS A 15 -0.38 -11.02 -20.74
CA CYS A 15 -0.32 -9.56 -20.71
C CYS A 15 1.11 -9.05 -20.51
N SER A 16 1.43 -7.91 -21.14
CA SER A 16 2.66 -7.15 -20.90
C SER A 16 2.37 -5.90 -20.07
N TYR A 17 3.24 -5.63 -19.10
CA TYR A 17 3.17 -4.47 -18.21
C TYR A 17 4.41 -3.61 -18.39
N ILE A 18 4.23 -2.30 -18.56
CA ILE A 18 5.34 -1.33 -18.59
C ILE A 18 5.39 -0.67 -17.21
N LEU A 19 6.49 -0.90 -16.48
CA LEU A 19 6.64 -0.48 -15.09
C LEU A 19 7.89 0.39 -14.94
N PRO A 20 7.86 1.45 -14.11
CA PRO A 20 9.08 2.15 -13.72
C PRO A 20 10.02 1.22 -12.94
N GLU A 21 11.33 1.38 -13.10
CA GLU A 21 12.37 0.56 -12.42
C GLU A 21 12.28 0.55 -10.89
N ARG A 22 11.56 1.49 -10.27
CA ARG A 22 11.32 1.48 -8.82
C ARG A 22 10.52 0.26 -8.35
N TYR A 23 9.71 -0.34 -9.21
CA TYR A 23 8.94 -1.53 -8.84
C TYR A 23 9.81 -2.76 -9.08
N GLN A 24 10.08 -3.52 -8.04
CA GLN A 24 10.95 -4.72 -8.06
C GLN A 24 10.22 -5.90 -7.39
N GLU A 25 10.83 -7.09 -7.39
CA GLU A 25 10.29 -8.31 -6.73
C GLU A 25 8.87 -8.70 -7.19
N LEU A 26 8.64 -8.61 -8.49
CA LEU A 26 7.32 -8.85 -9.09
C LEU A 26 6.84 -10.27 -8.83
N THR A 27 5.71 -10.40 -8.13
CA THR A 27 5.05 -11.69 -7.88
C THR A 27 3.63 -11.69 -8.47
N PRO A 28 3.27 -12.63 -9.37
CA PRO A 28 1.89 -12.76 -9.82
C PRO A 28 0.98 -13.14 -8.64
N ILE A 29 -0.12 -12.40 -8.45
CA ILE A 29 -1.13 -12.66 -7.41
C ILE A 29 -2.33 -13.40 -8.01
N GLY A 30 -2.69 -13.09 -9.25
CA GLY A 30 -3.83 -13.72 -9.93
C GLY A 30 -3.99 -13.23 -11.36
N GLN A 31 -4.72 -13.98 -12.16
CA GLN A 31 -5.00 -13.65 -13.56
C GLN A 31 -6.46 -14.00 -13.86
N ASP A 32 -7.16 -13.12 -14.58
CA ASP A 32 -8.44 -13.40 -15.21
C ASP A 32 -8.30 -13.42 -16.75
N ALA A 33 -9.41 -13.58 -17.47
CA ALA A 33 -9.39 -13.69 -18.93
C ALA A 33 -8.85 -12.43 -19.65
N PHE A 34 -8.74 -11.29 -18.98
CA PHE A 34 -8.40 -10.00 -19.59
C PHE A 34 -7.27 -9.25 -18.89
N SER A 35 -6.84 -9.67 -17.69
CA SER A 35 -5.83 -8.97 -16.89
C SER A 35 -5.09 -9.89 -15.92
N ALA A 36 -3.89 -9.47 -15.52
CA ALA A 36 -3.09 -10.11 -14.49
C ALA A 36 -2.77 -9.09 -13.38
N VAL A 37 -2.86 -9.52 -12.14
CA VAL A 37 -2.51 -8.72 -10.96
C VAL A 37 -1.13 -9.16 -10.50
N ILE A 38 -0.19 -8.20 -10.45
CA ILE A 38 1.18 -8.41 -10.00
C ILE A 38 1.40 -7.61 -8.71
N ARG A 39 1.97 -8.26 -7.70
CA ARG A 39 2.53 -7.62 -6.52
C ARG A 39 3.92 -7.09 -6.87
N ALA A 40 4.20 -5.83 -6.56
CA ALA A 40 5.54 -5.26 -6.66
C ALA A 40 5.98 -4.64 -5.33
N THR A 41 7.27 -4.69 -5.05
CA THR A 41 7.93 -3.92 -4.00
C THR A 41 8.39 -2.59 -4.59
N ASP A 42 8.01 -1.46 -3.99
CA ASP A 42 8.47 -0.14 -4.42
C ASP A 42 9.79 0.18 -3.69
N THR A 43 10.90 0.26 -4.42
CA THR A 43 12.24 0.50 -3.87
C THR A 43 12.52 1.96 -3.54
N PHE A 44 11.67 2.89 -3.97
CA PHE A 44 11.84 4.31 -3.68
C PHE A 44 11.25 4.73 -2.34
N HIS A 45 10.36 3.93 -1.77
CA HIS A 45 9.80 4.22 -0.45
C HIS A 45 9.92 3.00 0.45
N ASP A 46 10.69 3.18 1.52
CA ASP A 46 10.86 2.17 2.56
C ASP A 46 9.64 2.21 3.51
N TRP A 47 8.54 1.62 3.04
CA TRP A 47 7.32 1.49 3.84
C TRP A 47 7.38 0.25 4.72
N TYR A 48 7.18 0.45 6.02
CA TYR A 48 7.03 -0.62 6.99
C TYR A 48 5.55 -0.84 7.31
N THR A 49 5.13 -2.09 7.49
CA THR A 49 3.79 -2.35 8.03
C THR A 49 3.77 -2.06 9.52
N LEU A 50 2.66 -1.50 10.00
CA LEU A 50 2.49 -1.21 11.42
C LEU A 50 2.67 -2.48 12.28
N ASP A 51 2.29 -3.66 11.76
CA ASP A 51 2.58 -4.96 12.40
C ASP A 51 4.07 -5.20 12.65
N LYS A 52 4.94 -4.96 11.65
CA LYS A 52 6.40 -5.11 11.79
C LYS A 52 6.96 -4.09 12.78
N VAL A 53 6.43 -2.86 12.76
CA VAL A 53 6.86 -1.76 13.63
C VAL A 53 6.53 -2.06 15.10
N ILE A 54 5.30 -2.50 15.38
CA ILE A 54 4.85 -2.90 16.74
C ILE A 54 5.68 -4.06 17.27
N LYS A 55 6.02 -5.05 16.42
CA LYS A 55 6.84 -6.20 16.82
C LYS A 55 8.30 -5.85 17.10
N ARG A 56 8.86 -4.85 16.40
CA ARG A 56 10.28 -4.46 16.52
C ARG A 56 10.55 -3.45 17.63
N ARG A 57 9.61 -2.54 17.93
CA ARG A 57 9.83 -1.47 18.90
C ARG A 57 8.99 -1.67 20.16
N LYS A 58 9.66 -1.93 21.29
CA LYS A 58 9.08 -1.76 22.63
C LYS A 58 10.06 -0.93 23.49
N PRO A 59 9.58 0.10 24.22
CA PRO A 59 8.21 0.61 24.28
C PRO A 59 7.88 1.58 23.13
N PHE A 60 6.61 1.60 22.72
CA PHE A 60 6.11 2.56 21.72
C PHE A 60 5.66 3.84 22.45
N PRO A 61 6.28 5.01 22.22
CA PRO A 61 5.90 6.24 22.92
C PRO A 61 4.44 6.61 22.63
N GLU A 62 3.72 7.09 23.64
CA GLU A 62 2.30 7.46 23.51
C GLU A 62 2.07 8.51 22.42
N ASP A 63 3.00 9.46 22.26
CA ASP A 63 2.92 10.49 21.22
C ASP A 63 2.93 9.90 19.81
N HIS A 64 3.75 8.88 19.57
CA HIS A 64 3.75 8.16 18.29
C HIS A 64 2.44 7.40 18.09
N ILE A 65 1.87 6.78 19.13
CA ILE A 65 0.57 6.12 19.05
C ILE A 65 -0.52 7.13 18.65
N ARG A 66 -0.50 8.32 19.26
CA ARG A 66 -1.46 9.40 18.97
C ARG A 66 -1.36 9.87 17.51
N GLN A 67 -0.13 10.10 17.03
CA GLN A 67 0.11 10.44 15.61
C GLN A 67 -0.36 9.34 14.67
N ILE A 68 -0.19 8.07 15.06
CA ILE A 68 -0.63 6.93 14.25
C ILE A 68 -2.14 6.87 14.11
N ILE A 69 -2.85 6.90 15.25
CA ILE A 69 -4.30 6.85 15.28
C ILE A 69 -4.89 8.05 14.52
N TYR A 70 -4.33 9.25 14.73
CA TYR A 70 -4.79 10.45 14.05
C TYR A 70 -4.70 10.33 12.52
N SER A 71 -3.59 9.81 12.00
CA SER A 71 -3.41 9.64 10.56
C SER A 71 -4.31 8.54 9.98
N ILE A 72 -4.55 7.45 10.71
CA ILE A 72 -5.51 6.41 10.33
C ILE A 72 -6.91 7.02 10.20
N VAL A 73 -7.38 7.74 11.24
CA VAL A 73 -8.71 8.36 11.24
C VAL A 73 -8.85 9.40 10.12
N ARG A 74 -7.81 10.18 9.84
CA ARG A 74 -7.81 11.11 8.68
C ARG A 74 -7.92 10.36 7.34
N GLY A 75 -7.17 9.27 7.15
CA GLY A 75 -7.28 8.42 5.97
C GLY A 75 -8.66 7.80 5.81
N LEU A 76 -9.27 7.35 6.92
CA LEU A 76 -10.64 6.82 6.93
C LEU A 76 -11.68 7.88 6.56
N LYS A 77 -11.56 9.10 7.11
CA LYS A 77 -12.44 10.22 6.73
C LYS A 77 -12.37 10.48 5.22
N PHE A 78 -11.18 10.45 4.64
CA PHE A 78 -10.99 10.65 3.20
C PHE A 78 -11.69 9.57 2.37
N ILE A 79 -11.42 8.28 2.62
CA ILE A 79 -12.06 7.20 1.85
C ILE A 79 -13.59 7.14 2.08
N HIS A 80 -14.06 7.45 3.28
CA HIS A 80 -15.49 7.50 3.58
C HIS A 80 -16.17 8.64 2.83
N SER A 81 -15.49 9.79 2.66
CA SER A 81 -16.01 10.89 1.82
C SER A 81 -16.11 10.52 0.34
N ALA A 82 -15.34 9.52 -0.11
CA ALA A 82 -15.43 8.93 -1.45
C ALA A 82 -16.41 7.73 -1.53
N GLY A 83 -17.17 7.44 -0.47
CA GLY A 83 -18.11 6.32 -0.41
C GLY A 83 -17.46 4.95 -0.28
N VAL A 84 -16.16 4.88 0.02
CA VAL A 84 -15.41 3.62 0.14
C VAL A 84 -15.29 3.21 1.60
N ILE A 85 -15.76 2.01 1.93
CA ILE A 85 -15.60 1.41 3.26
C ILE A 85 -14.41 0.44 3.25
N HIS A 86 -13.43 0.64 4.15
CA HIS A 86 -12.20 -0.16 4.18
C HIS A 86 -12.43 -1.64 4.56
N ARG A 87 -13.28 -1.89 5.57
CA ARG A 87 -13.67 -3.21 6.12
C ARG A 87 -12.56 -4.11 6.70
N ASP A 88 -11.29 -3.94 6.33
CA ASP A 88 -10.17 -4.78 6.78
C ASP A 88 -9.06 -3.93 7.44
N ILE A 89 -9.44 -3.11 8.42
CA ILE A 89 -8.48 -2.27 9.15
C ILE A 89 -7.71 -3.15 10.13
N LYS A 90 -6.46 -3.45 9.80
CA LYS A 90 -5.53 -4.21 10.65
C LYS A 90 -4.09 -3.71 10.48
N PRO A 91 -3.19 -3.90 11.47
CA PRO A 91 -1.81 -3.41 11.41
C PRO A 91 -1.00 -3.90 10.18
N ALA A 92 -1.35 -5.05 9.61
CA ALA A 92 -0.72 -5.56 8.40
C ALA A 92 -1.05 -4.74 7.12
N ASN A 93 -2.17 -4.01 7.12
CA ASN A 93 -2.64 -3.18 5.99
C ASN A 93 -2.32 -1.69 6.16
N ILE A 94 -1.70 -1.31 7.28
CA ILE A 94 -1.30 0.08 7.55
C ILE A 94 0.20 0.18 7.22
N ARG A 95 0.55 1.06 6.28
CA ARG A 95 1.94 1.35 5.94
C ARG A 95 2.38 2.65 6.58
N ILE A 96 3.59 2.64 7.12
CA ILE A 96 4.24 3.75 7.81
C ILE A 96 5.62 3.90 7.19
N ASP A 97 5.99 5.12 6.82
CA ASP A 97 7.35 5.41 6.38
C ASP A 97 8.29 5.68 7.57
N GLU A 98 9.59 5.86 7.30
CA GLU A 98 10.57 6.19 8.34
C GLU A 98 10.32 7.56 9.01
N GLN A 99 9.60 8.46 8.34
CA GLN A 99 9.28 9.81 8.78
C GLN A 99 7.96 9.86 9.57
N SER A 100 7.37 8.69 9.90
CA SER A 100 6.08 8.55 10.58
C SER A 100 4.88 9.11 9.78
N ASN A 101 5.03 9.31 8.47
CA ASN A 101 3.87 9.50 7.61
C ASN A 101 3.19 8.16 7.38
N ILE A 102 1.87 8.17 7.51
CA ILE A 102 1.07 6.96 7.49
C ILE A 102 0.18 6.98 6.28
N THR A 103 0.36 5.96 5.46
CA THR A 103 -0.53 5.66 4.35
C THR A 103 -1.33 4.43 4.72
N VAL A 104 -2.64 4.63 4.90
CA VAL A 104 -3.57 3.51 4.95
C VAL A 104 -3.58 2.89 3.55
N SER A 105 -2.92 1.75 3.41
CA SER A 105 -2.84 1.06 2.14
C SER A 105 -4.13 0.29 1.96
N ILE A 106 -4.93 0.71 0.98
CA ILE A 106 -6.14 0.01 0.56
C ILE A 106 -5.70 -1.24 -0.24
N VAL A 107 -5.12 -2.22 0.45
CA VAL A 107 -4.94 -3.57 -0.10
C VAL A 107 -6.09 -4.41 0.42
N SER A 108 -7.31 -3.94 0.17
CA SER A 108 -8.48 -4.78 0.27
C SER A 108 -9.02 -4.93 -1.14
N MET A 109 -9.21 -6.17 -1.58
CA MET A 109 -9.95 -6.56 -2.77
C MET A 109 -11.44 -6.15 -2.63
N SER A 110 -11.70 -4.86 -2.48
CA SER A 110 -13.01 -4.29 -2.23
C SER A 110 -13.23 -3.13 -3.18
N LYS A 111 -13.41 -3.43 -4.47
CA LYS A 111 -14.24 -2.59 -5.32
C LYS A 111 -15.64 -2.61 -4.72
N LEU A 112 -16.11 -1.49 -4.20
CA LEU A 112 -17.55 -1.24 -4.03
C LEU A 112 -17.78 0.26 -4.23
N ARG A 113 -17.92 0.64 -5.50
CA ARG A 113 -18.68 1.83 -5.88
C ARG A 113 -20.14 1.48 -5.63
N TYR A 114 -20.76 2.09 -4.62
CA TYR A 114 -22.21 2.22 -4.62
C TYR A 114 -22.53 3.38 -5.56
N PHE A 115 -22.96 3.04 -6.78
CA PHE A 115 -23.73 3.99 -7.59
C PHE A 115 -25.16 3.94 -7.07
N THR A 116 -25.65 5.08 -6.61
CA THR A 116 -27.09 5.40 -6.64
C THR A 116 -27.38 6.16 -7.91
#